data_AF-A0AAU2YVT6-F1
#
_entry.id   AF-A0AAU2YVT6-F1
#
_cell.length_a   1.000
_cell.length_b   1.000
_cell.length_c   1.000
_cell.angle_alpha   90.00
_cell.angle_beta   90.00
_cell.angle_gamma   90.00
#
_symmetry.space_group_name_H-M   'P 1'
#
loop_
_entity.id
_entity.type
_entity.pdbx_description
1 polymer ?
#
loop_
_entity_poly.entity_id
_entity_poly.type
_entity_poly.pdbx_seq_one_letter_code
_entity_poly.pdbx_strand_id
1 'polypeptide(L)'
;MERHLITDCLGLLLDVLVTPASTPDRDAARTMLPALRESFRKLQLVWADGGYTGHLVDWTFQNLGLTLEVVKRSDDIRGFRVLPRRWVVERSFAWLMRSRRLARDYETEPASSQAMIPVTLLPAAASGFP
;
A
#
# COMPACT_ATOMS: atom_id res chain seq x y z
N MET A 1 13.72 -5.12 -5.07
CA MET A 1 12.40 -5.69 -4.70
C MET A 1 11.35 -4.59 -4.78
N GLU A 2 10.09 -4.94 -4.72
CA GLU A 2 8.97 -3.99 -4.67
C GLU A 2 8.23 -4.14 -3.33
N ARG A 3 7.76 -3.01 -2.78
CA ARG A 3 7.14 -2.94 -1.46
C ARG A 3 5.69 -2.51 -1.64
N HIS A 4 4.78 -3.37 -1.22
CA HIS A 4 3.33 -3.15 -1.26
C HIS A 4 2.87 -2.80 0.15
N LEU A 5 2.26 -1.64 0.32
CA LEU A 5 1.79 -1.15 1.63
C LEU A 5 0.27 -0.95 1.59
N ILE A 6 -0.39 -1.33 2.67
CA ILE A 6 -1.78 -0.98 2.95
C ILE A 6 -1.80 -0.14 4.22
N THR A 7 -2.42 1.03 4.14
CA THR A 7 -2.55 1.94 5.29
C THR A 7 -3.99 2.31 5.56
N ASP A 8 -4.27 2.77 6.77
CA ASP A 8 -5.54 3.42 7.08
C ASP A 8 -5.61 4.86 6.51
N CYS A 9 -6.68 5.59 6.82
CA CYS A 9 -6.86 6.97 6.38
C CYS A 9 -5.87 7.97 7.00
N LEU A 10 -5.20 7.59 8.09
CA LEU A 10 -4.20 8.40 8.79
C LEU A 10 -2.77 8.05 8.35
N GLY A 11 -2.57 6.99 7.57
CA GLY A 11 -1.27 6.50 7.11
C GLY A 11 -0.62 5.49 8.05
N LEU A 12 -1.39 4.94 9.00
CA LEU A 12 -0.94 3.84 9.85
C LEU A 12 -0.90 2.55 9.04
N LEU A 13 0.21 1.82 9.16
CA LEU A 13 0.40 0.56 8.44
C LEU A 13 -0.60 -0.50 8.93
N LEU A 14 -1.36 -1.07 8.00
CA LEU A 14 -2.26 -2.20 8.24
C LEU A 14 -1.66 -3.52 7.76
N ASP A 15 -0.98 -3.50 6.61
CA ASP A 15 -0.31 -4.66 6.05
C ASP A 15 0.86 -4.26 5.13
N VAL A 16 1.85 -5.14 4.99
CA VAL A 16 3.02 -4.95 4.13
C VAL A 16 3.47 -6.26 3.50
N LEU A 17 3.77 -6.22 2.20
CA LEU A 17 4.35 -7.33 1.46
C LEU A 17 5.54 -6.84 0.63
N VAL A 18 6.64 -7.59 0.65
CA VAL A 18 7.79 -7.35 -0.23
C VAL A 18 7.89 -8.47 -1.25
N THR A 19 7.85 -8.11 -2.54
CA THR A 19 7.89 -9.06 -3.66
C THR A 19 9.08 -8.79 -4.57
N PRO A 20 9.44 -9.73 -5.46
CA PRO A 20 10.24 -9.41 -6.63
C PRO A 20 9.63 -8.25 -7.42
N ALA A 21 10.47 -7.42 -8.06
CA ALA A 21 10.02 -6.29 -8.86
C ALA A 21 9.31 -6.70 -10.18
N SER A 22 9.30 -7.99 -10.48
CA SER A 22 8.56 -8.56 -11.60
C SER A 22 7.14 -8.99 -11.24
N THR A 23 6.77 -8.93 -9.96
CA THR A 23 5.44 -9.31 -9.50
C THR A 23 4.45 -8.20 -9.81
N PRO A 24 3.39 -8.45 -10.58
CA PRO A 24 2.35 -7.47 -10.83
C PRO A 24 1.66 -7.03 -9.53
N ASP A 25 1.36 -5.74 -9.42
CA ASP A 25 0.63 -5.14 -8.28
C ASP A 25 -0.66 -5.90 -7.93
N ARG A 26 -1.39 -6.32 -8.96
CA ARG A 26 -2.62 -7.12 -8.82
C ARG A 26 -2.41 -8.46 -8.11
N ASP A 27 -1.27 -9.11 -8.33
CA ASP A 27 -0.97 -10.39 -7.71
C ASP A 27 -0.58 -10.19 -6.25
N ALA A 28 0.21 -9.14 -5.96
CA ALA A 28 0.51 -8.73 -4.60
C ALA A 28 -0.76 -8.38 -3.80
N ALA A 29 -1.68 -7.61 -4.38
CA ALA A 29 -2.98 -7.31 -3.75
C ALA A 29 -3.82 -8.57 -3.51
N ARG A 30 -3.80 -9.53 -4.43
CA ARG A 30 -4.53 -10.80 -4.26
C ARG A 30 -3.98 -11.62 -3.08
N THR A 31 -2.71 -11.48 -2.76
CA THR A 31 -2.09 -12.07 -1.56
C THR A 31 -2.46 -11.30 -0.29
N MET A 32 -2.45 -9.97 -0.30
CA MET A 32 -2.63 -9.16 0.92
C MET A 32 -4.10 -8.99 1.34
N LEU A 33 -5.01 -8.78 0.39
CA LEU A 33 -6.42 -8.44 0.68
C LEU A 33 -7.16 -9.49 1.52
N PRO A 34 -6.96 -10.82 1.34
CA PRO A 34 -7.56 -11.83 2.20
C PRO A 34 -7.13 -11.70 3.67
N ALA A 35 -5.83 -11.60 3.92
CA ALA A 35 -5.28 -11.45 5.27
C ALA A 35 -5.76 -10.15 5.94
N LEU A 36 -5.84 -9.07 5.17
CA LEU A 36 -6.40 -7.79 5.61
C LEU A 36 -7.88 -7.93 5.98
N ARG A 37 -8.68 -8.60 5.14
CA ARG A 37 -10.11 -8.82 5.38
C ARG A 37 -10.36 -9.65 6.63
N GLU A 38 -9.50 -10.64 6.87
CA GLU A 38 -9.56 -11.48 8.06
C GLU A 38 -9.24 -10.69 9.32
N SER A 39 -8.18 -9.89 9.31
CA SER A 39 -7.75 -9.07 10.45
C SER A 39 -8.72 -7.93 10.74
N PHE A 40 -9.26 -7.30 9.70
CA PHE A 40 -10.14 -6.13 9.80
C PHE A 40 -11.53 -6.44 9.27
N ARG A 41 -12.30 -7.21 10.04
CA ARG A 41 -13.62 -7.70 9.61
C ARG A 41 -14.65 -6.61 9.25
N LYS A 42 -14.45 -5.38 9.73
CA LYS A 42 -15.32 -4.21 9.46
C LYS A 42 -14.85 -3.36 8.27
N LEU A 43 -13.71 -3.68 7.67
CA LEU A 43 -13.21 -2.94 6.51
C LEU A 43 -14.15 -3.17 5.32
N GLN A 44 -14.64 -2.08 4.72
CA GLN A 44 -15.58 -2.12 3.59
C GLN A 44 -14.98 -1.59 2.29
N LEU A 45 -13.99 -0.71 2.38
CA LEU A 45 -13.47 0.03 1.24
C LEU A 45 -11.95 0.11 1.30
N VAL A 46 -11.30 -0.20 0.18
CA VAL A 46 -9.87 -0.01 -0.07
C VAL A 46 -9.72 0.82 -1.33
N TRP A 47 -8.89 1.87 -1.26
CA TRP A 47 -8.49 2.63 -2.44
C TRP A 47 -7.19 2.08 -2.99
N ALA A 48 -7.12 1.98 -4.31
CA ALA A 48 -5.92 1.59 -5.03
C ALA A 48 -5.69 2.52 -6.23
N ASP A 49 -4.48 2.51 -6.77
CA ASP A 49 -4.18 3.30 -7.97
C ASP A 49 -4.53 2.55 -9.26
N GLY A 50 -4.25 3.18 -10.41
CA GLY A 50 -4.56 2.63 -11.73
C GLY A 50 -3.94 1.26 -12.04
N GLY A 51 -2.88 0.84 -11.34
CA GLY A 51 -2.25 -0.47 -11.51
C GLY A 51 -3.13 -1.63 -11.08
N TYR A 52 -4.11 -1.37 -10.21
CA TYR A 52 -5.01 -2.37 -9.61
C TYR A 52 -6.36 -2.51 -10.33
N THR A 53 -6.46 -2.04 -11.57
CA THR A 53 -7.69 -2.13 -12.37
C THR A 53 -7.99 -3.55 -12.89
N GLY A 54 -9.23 -3.75 -13.34
CA GLY A 54 -9.66 -4.97 -14.03
C GLY A 54 -10.21 -6.02 -13.08
N HIS A 55 -9.97 -7.30 -13.40
CA HIS A 55 -10.55 -8.46 -12.70
C HIS A 55 -10.32 -8.51 -11.19
N LEU A 56 -9.31 -7.80 -10.68
CA LEU A 56 -9.06 -7.71 -9.24
C LEU A 56 -10.24 -7.07 -8.50
N VAL A 57 -10.84 -6.01 -9.06
CA VAL A 57 -11.94 -5.28 -8.42
C VAL A 57 -13.14 -6.20 -8.21
N ASP A 58 -13.56 -6.90 -9.27
CA ASP A 58 -14.68 -7.84 -9.21
C ASP A 58 -14.37 -9.01 -8.27
N TRP A 59 -13.15 -9.55 -8.35
CA TRP A 59 -12.72 -10.66 -7.50
C TRP A 59 -12.75 -10.27 -6.01
N THR A 60 -12.25 -9.09 -5.65
CA THR A 60 -12.24 -8.59 -4.27
C THR A 60 -13.65 -8.45 -3.72
N PHE A 61 -14.58 -7.93 -4.52
CA PHE A 61 -15.97 -7.83 -4.10
C PHE A 61 -16.62 -9.21 -3.95
N GLN A 62 -16.49 -10.09 -4.94
CA GLN A 62 -17.14 -11.40 -4.95
C GLN A 62 -16.61 -12.37 -3.88
N ASN A 63 -15.31 -12.34 -3.61
CA ASN A 63 -14.67 -13.32 -2.73
C ASN A 63 -14.49 -12.81 -1.30
N LEU A 64 -14.35 -11.50 -1.11
CA LEU A 64 -14.07 -10.90 0.19
C LEU A 64 -15.19 -9.97 0.69
N GLY A 65 -16.17 -9.64 -0.15
CA GLY A 65 -17.21 -8.66 0.19
C GLY A 65 -16.65 -7.25 0.44
N LEU A 66 -15.48 -6.95 -0.14
CA LEU A 66 -14.74 -5.72 0.04
C LEU A 66 -14.80 -4.90 -1.25
N THR A 67 -15.07 -3.60 -1.14
CA THR A 67 -15.07 -2.70 -2.29
C THR A 67 -13.64 -2.22 -2.55
N LEU A 68 -13.13 -2.47 -3.75
CA LEU A 68 -11.85 -1.93 -4.23
C LEU A 68 -12.12 -0.77 -5.19
N GLU A 69 -11.86 0.46 -4.76
CA GLU A 69 -12.04 1.66 -5.57
C GLU A 69 -10.71 2.08 -6.19
N VAL A 70 -10.63 2.02 -7.51
CA VAL A 70 -9.42 2.42 -8.25
C VAL A 70 -9.45 3.89 -8.61
N VAL A 71 -8.58 4.66 -7.98
CA VAL A 71 -8.42 6.10 -8.21
C VAL A 71 -7.46 6.32 -9.38
N LYS A 72 -8.03 6.59 -10.56
CA LYS A 72 -7.27 6.93 -11.76
C LYS A 72 -6.89 8.42 -11.79
N ARG A 73 -5.76 8.75 -12.41
CA ARG A 73 -5.52 10.12 -12.88
C ARG A 73 -6.54 10.43 -13.99
N SER A 74 -7.11 11.63 -13.97
CA SER A 74 -7.94 12.10 -15.08
C SER A 74 -7.00 12.60 -16.17
N ASP A 75 -7.00 11.95 -17.33
CA ASP A 75 -6.11 12.26 -18.45
C ASP A 75 -6.44 13.61 -19.12
N ASP A 76 -7.63 14.17 -18.85
CA ASP A 76 -8.12 15.43 -19.43
C ASP A 76 -7.63 16.70 -18.71
N ILE A 77 -6.84 16.57 -17.63
CA ILE A 77 -6.45 17.71 -16.79
C ILE A 77 -4.99 18.09 -17.03
N ARG A 78 -4.75 19.28 -17.59
CA ARG A 78 -3.41 19.88 -17.66
C ARG A 78 -2.99 20.38 -16.27
N GLY A 79 -2.00 19.71 -15.66
CA GLY A 79 -1.35 20.13 -14.41
C GLY A 79 -1.35 19.06 -13.31
N PHE A 80 -0.68 19.34 -12.19
CA PHE A 80 -0.67 18.46 -11.01
C PHE A 80 -1.92 18.71 -10.17
N ARG A 81 -2.82 17.72 -10.09
CA ARG A 81 -3.95 17.71 -9.15
C ARG A 81 -3.72 16.64 -8.10
N VAL A 82 -3.82 17.02 -6.83
CA VAL A 82 -3.75 16.07 -5.71
C VAL A 82 -4.92 15.10 -5.83
N LEU A 83 -4.61 13.81 -5.98
CA LEU A 83 -5.61 12.75 -5.89
C LEU A 83 -5.98 12.56 -4.41
N PRO A 84 -7.26 12.71 -4.02
CA PRO A 84 -7.66 12.54 -2.63
C PRO A 84 -7.26 11.14 -2.15
N ARG A 85 -6.73 11.05 -0.92
CA ARG A 85 -6.28 9.84 -0.21
C ARG A 85 -4.98 9.17 -0.71
N ARG A 86 -4.55 9.36 -1.95
CA ARG A 86 -3.29 8.78 -2.46
C ARG A 86 -2.05 9.31 -1.73
N TRP A 87 -2.09 10.59 -1.32
CA TRP A 87 -1.00 11.25 -0.59
C TRP A 87 -0.65 10.57 0.74
N VAL A 88 -1.61 9.85 1.35
CA VAL A 88 -1.43 9.20 2.65
C VAL A 88 -0.40 8.07 2.53
N VAL A 89 -0.55 7.21 1.53
CA VAL A 89 0.39 6.10 1.27
C VAL A 89 1.73 6.64 0.78
N GLU A 90 1.72 7.65 -0.09
CA GLU A 90 2.95 8.30 -0.57
C GLU A 90 3.76 8.92 0.58
N ARG A 91 3.10 9.51 1.58
CA ARG A 91 3.73 10.01 2.80
C ARG A 91 4.35 8.87 3.63
N SER A 92 3.65 7.75 3.79
CA SER A 92 4.20 6.57 4.48
C SER A 92 5.46 6.04 3.77
N PHE A 93 5.48 6.03 2.44
CA PHE A 93 6.70 5.73 1.68
C PHE A 93 7.81 6.77 1.91
N ALA A 94 7.49 8.06 1.98
CA ALA A 94 8.48 9.09 2.27
C ALA A 94 9.14 8.89 3.65
N TRP A 95 8.38 8.44 4.65
CA TRP A 95 8.92 8.08 5.96
C TRP A 95 9.86 6.87 5.90
N LEU A 96 9.53 5.85 5.11
CA LEU A 96 10.44 4.72 4.86
C LEU A 96 11.74 5.18 4.22
N MET A 97 11.66 6.05 3.21
CA MET A 97 12.84 6.56 2.49
C MET A 97 13.74 7.45 3.35
N ARG A 98 13.18 8.11 4.38
CA ARG A 98 13.96 8.90 5.34
C ARG A 98 14.77 8.04 6.30
N SER A 99 14.38 6.78 6.49
CA SER A 99 15.16 5.82 7.26
C SER A 99 16.28 5.26 6.42
N ARG A 100 17.53 5.55 6.83
CA ARG A 100 18.75 5.18 6.08
C ARG A 100 18.80 3.71 5.66
N ARG A 101 18.20 2.82 6.47
CA ARG A 101 18.17 1.38 6.22
C ARG A 101 17.21 0.96 5.10
N LEU A 102 16.14 1.73 4.84
CA LEU A 102 15.14 1.43 3.81
C LEU A 102 15.23 2.37 2.60
N ALA A 103 16.05 3.42 2.67
CA ALA A 103 16.35 4.34 1.58
C ALA A 103 16.92 3.63 0.32
N ARG A 104 17.55 2.47 0.50
CA ARG A 104 18.02 1.59 -0.57
C ARG A 104 17.78 0.15 -0.19
N ASP A 105 17.59 -0.71 -1.19
CA ASP A 105 17.44 -2.15 -0.96
C ASP A 105 18.81 -2.76 -0.62
N TYR A 106 19.17 -2.71 0.66
CA TYR A 106 20.40 -3.32 1.18
C TYR A 106 20.20 -4.78 1.59
N GLU A 107 18.95 -5.20 1.80
CA GLU A 107 18.61 -6.54 2.25
C GLU A 107 18.48 -7.45 1.02
N THR A 108 19.23 -8.56 1.00
CA THR A 108 19.18 -9.53 -0.11
C THR A 108 17.92 -10.40 -0.08
N GLU A 109 17.31 -10.56 1.10
CA GLU A 109 16.14 -11.39 1.33
C GLU A 109 14.86 -10.54 1.54
N PRO A 110 13.77 -10.75 0.78
CA PRO A 110 12.51 -10.02 0.93
C PRO A 110 11.94 -10.04 2.34
N ALA A 111 12.08 -11.17 3.05
CA ALA A 111 11.58 -11.31 4.41
C ALA A 111 12.28 -10.36 5.40
N SER A 112 13.60 -10.16 5.24
CA SER A 112 14.37 -9.21 6.08
C SER A 112 13.91 -7.77 5.81
N SER A 113 13.78 -7.42 4.52
CA SER A 113 13.28 -6.10 4.09
C SER A 113 11.87 -5.83 4.64
N GLN A 114 10.98 -6.82 4.57
CA GLN A 114 9.60 -6.73 5.07
C GLN A 114 9.54 -6.53 6.59
N ALA A 115 10.35 -7.29 7.36
CA ALA A 115 10.36 -7.19 8.82
C ALA A 115 10.81 -5.82 9.34
N MET A 116 11.63 -5.09 8.57
CA MET A 116 12.11 -3.76 8.95
C MET A 116 11.09 -2.64 8.74
N ILE A 117 10.08 -2.86 7.89
CA ILE A 117 9.08 -1.83 7.54
C ILE A 117 8.20 -1.45 8.75
N PRO A 118 7.57 -2.40 9.47
CA PRO A 118 6.78 -2.08 10.67
C PRO A 118 7.60 -1.35 11.74
N VAL A 119 8.85 -1.80 11.99
CA VAL A 119 9.77 -1.19 12.97
C VAL A 119 10.03 0.28 12.64
N THR A 120 10.13 0.60 11.36
CA THR A 120 10.40 1.96 10.89
C THR A 120 9.17 2.86 11.01
N LEU A 121 7.96 2.33 10.77
CA LEU A 121 6.72 3.11 10.76
C LEU A 121 6.14 3.36 12.15
N LEU A 122 6.40 2.49 13.13
CA LEU A 122 5.99 2.66 14.53
C LEU A 122 6.36 4.05 15.13
N PRO A 123 7.63 4.48 15.12
CA PRO A 123 8.01 5.80 15.63
C PRO A 123 7.54 6.95 14.73
N ALA A 124 7.44 6.74 13.41
CA ALA A 124 6.98 7.76 12.46
C ALA A 124 5.51 8.15 12.68
N ALA A 125 4.66 7.16 12.99
CA ALA A 125 3.26 7.37 13.35
C ALA A 125 3.10 8.14 14.67
N ALA A 126 3.95 7.86 15.67
CA ALA A 126 3.87 8.48 17.00
C ALA A 126 4.38 9.93 17.05
N SER A 127 5.21 10.32 16.10
CA SER A 127 5.90 11.62 16.10
C SER A 127 5.17 12.70 15.32
N GLY A 128 4.02 12.38 14.69
CA GLY A 128 3.21 13.34 13.95
C GLY A 128 4.05 14.16 12.96
N PHE A 129 5.06 13.54 12.34
CA PHE A 129 5.98 14.26 11.45
C PHE A 129 5.17 14.98 10.36
N PRO A 130 5.45 16.27 10.13
CA PRO A 130 4.60 17.18 9.38
C PRO A 130 4.35 16.72 7.94
#